data_AF-A0A2N4YPW7-F1
#
_entry.id   AF-A0A2N4YPW7-F1
#
_cell.length_a   1.000
_cell.length_b   1.000
_cell.length_c   1.000
_cell.angle_alpha   90.00
_cell.angle_beta   90.00
_cell.angle_gamma   90.00
#
_symmetry.space_group_name_H-M   'P 1'
#
loop_
_entity.id
_entity.type
_entity.pdbx_description
1 polymer ?
#
loop_
_entity_poly.entity_id
_entity_poly.type
_entity_poly.pdbx_seq_one_letter_code
_entity_poly.pdbx_strand_id
1 'polypeptide(L)'
;LHADTIGPVRLTGRWDGERLRGQAWWPKQSLTVFQPLVPPDWKMNLREGSLYAQVAFSAAAGQGFEAGGHGVLKGGSAWMPDNQINGVDFVLPFRFSDGHWQLGTRRPVSLRFGEIVNQVTARNLTADLQGTWPWSEANPLQLSDVSVDLLGGKLTLLQLRMPQRDPALIRLQHISSSELTSAVKVKQFAMSGAVSGALPLWLENNQWIIHDGWLRNDGPMTLRLDKDTADA
;
A
#
# COMPACT_ATOMS: atom_id res chain seq x y z
N LEU A 1 -5.72 7.61 -23.59
CA LEU A 1 -4.48 8.00 -22.88
C LEU A 1 -3.71 8.93 -23.80
N HIS A 2 -3.72 10.24 -23.50
CA HIS A 2 -2.86 11.22 -24.17
C HIS A 2 -1.71 11.57 -23.21
N ALA A 3 -0.49 11.65 -23.74
CA ALA A 3 0.69 11.88 -22.91
C ALA A 3 0.83 13.33 -22.43
N ASP A 4 0.01 14.26 -22.94
CA ASP A 4 -0.02 15.69 -22.62
C ASP A 4 1.35 16.29 -22.27
N THR A 5 1.56 16.68 -21.01
CA THR A 5 2.78 17.33 -20.52
C THR A 5 3.81 16.35 -19.98
N ILE A 6 3.55 15.04 -20.08
CA ILE A 6 4.48 14.02 -19.61
C ILE A 6 5.71 14.01 -20.51
N GLY A 7 6.87 14.33 -19.93
CA GLY A 7 8.12 14.33 -20.68
C GLY A 7 8.47 12.94 -21.22
N PRO A 8 9.27 12.86 -22.31
CA PRO A 8 9.48 11.63 -23.05
C PRO A 8 10.27 10.60 -22.24
N VAL A 9 9.96 9.32 -22.47
CA VAL A 9 10.84 8.22 -22.09
C VAL A 9 12.05 8.25 -23.01
N ARG A 10 13.26 8.36 -22.44
CA ARG A 10 14.49 8.28 -23.21
C ARG A 10 14.87 6.81 -23.37
N LEU A 11 15.18 6.41 -24.60
CA LEU A 11 15.45 5.03 -24.96
C LEU A 11 16.80 4.94 -25.68
N THR A 12 17.60 3.96 -25.30
CA THR A 12 18.80 3.56 -26.04
C THR A 12 18.80 2.05 -26.18
N GLY A 13 19.24 1.55 -27.33
CA GLY A 13 19.28 0.12 -27.58
C GLY A 13 20.23 -0.24 -28.70
N ARG A 14 20.72 -1.47 -28.66
CA ARG A 14 21.58 -2.07 -29.68
C ARG A 14 21.09 -3.47 -29.99
N TRP A 15 20.99 -3.77 -31.27
CA TRP A 15 20.83 -5.11 -31.81
C TRP A 15 22.21 -5.66 -32.20
N ASP A 16 22.53 -6.88 -31.78
CA ASP A 16 23.81 -7.53 -32.10
C ASP A 16 23.69 -8.67 -33.13
N GLY A 17 22.51 -8.90 -33.70
CA GLY A 17 22.23 -10.01 -34.61
C GLY A 17 21.41 -11.13 -33.96
N GLU A 18 21.46 -11.25 -32.63
CA GLU A 18 20.74 -12.28 -31.86
C GLU A 18 19.88 -11.70 -30.75
N ARG A 19 20.34 -10.59 -30.16
CA ARG A 19 19.74 -9.97 -28.97
C ARG A 19 19.65 -8.46 -29.11
N LEU A 20 18.48 -7.94 -28.77
CA LEU A 20 18.27 -6.53 -28.49
C LEU A 20 18.63 -6.31 -27.01
N ARG A 21 19.51 -5.36 -26.72
CA ARG A 21 19.77 -4.88 -25.35
C ARG A 21 19.62 -3.38 -25.30
N GLY A 22 19.05 -2.86 -24.23
CA GLY A 22 18.87 -1.41 -24.11
C GLY A 22 18.51 -0.95 -22.71
N GLN A 23 18.34 0.36 -22.61
CA GLN A 23 17.92 1.06 -21.41
C GLN A 23 16.84 2.07 -21.77
N ALA A 24 15.82 2.14 -20.91
CA ALA A 24 14.78 3.15 -20.93
C ALA A 24 14.82 3.91 -19.61
N TRP A 25 14.68 5.23 -19.64
CA TRP A 25 14.53 6.01 -18.41
C TRP A 25 13.52 7.13 -18.58
N TRP A 26 12.71 7.29 -17.54
CA TRP A 26 11.88 8.46 -17.33
C TRP A 26 12.69 9.45 -16.50
N PRO A 27 13.10 10.61 -17.05
CA PRO A 27 13.74 11.64 -16.24
C PRO A 27 12.85 12.04 -15.07
N LYS A 28 13.47 12.52 -14.00
CA LYS A 28 12.74 13.03 -12.84
C LYS A 28 11.86 14.21 -13.25
N GLN A 29 10.58 14.09 -12.97
CA GLN A 29 9.57 15.09 -13.29
C GLN A 29 8.58 15.27 -12.14
N SER A 30 7.85 16.39 -12.16
CA SER A 30 6.74 16.63 -11.22
C SER A 30 5.71 15.52 -11.29
N LEU A 31 5.13 15.10 -10.16
CA LEU A 31 4.07 14.09 -10.15
C LEU A 31 2.83 14.55 -10.93
N THR A 32 2.53 15.85 -10.92
CA THR A 32 1.34 16.42 -11.60
C THR A 32 1.29 16.13 -13.09
N VAL A 33 2.44 16.01 -13.78
CA VAL A 33 2.42 15.76 -15.23
C VAL A 33 1.83 14.39 -15.54
N PHE A 34 1.90 13.45 -14.60
CA PHE A 34 1.37 12.09 -14.75
C PHE A 34 -0.15 11.99 -14.51
N GLN A 35 -0.85 13.10 -14.27
CA GLN A 35 -2.31 13.12 -14.09
C GLN A 35 -3.09 12.40 -15.21
N PRO A 36 -2.72 12.47 -16.50
CA PRO A 36 -3.43 11.75 -17.56
C PRO A 36 -3.34 10.22 -17.47
N LEU A 37 -2.41 9.67 -16.68
CA LEU A 37 -2.30 8.22 -16.45
C LEU A 37 -3.25 7.73 -15.34
N VAL A 38 -3.83 8.64 -14.57
CA VAL A 38 -4.79 8.30 -13.52
C VAL A 38 -6.17 8.13 -14.14
N PRO A 39 -6.86 6.98 -13.92
CA PRO A 39 -8.22 6.79 -14.38
C PRO A 39 -9.16 7.90 -13.85
N PRO A 40 -9.92 8.61 -14.72
CA PRO A 40 -10.75 9.74 -14.29
C PRO A 40 -11.83 9.38 -13.25
N ASP A 41 -12.32 8.14 -13.29
CA ASP A 41 -13.29 7.57 -12.37
C ASP A 41 -12.78 7.47 -10.93
N TRP A 42 -11.46 7.46 -10.72
CA TRP A 42 -10.87 7.50 -9.39
C TRP A 42 -11.00 8.87 -8.72
N LYS A 43 -11.34 9.93 -9.49
CA LYS A 43 -11.47 11.31 -9.00
C LYS A 43 -10.25 11.78 -8.20
N MET A 44 -9.08 11.26 -8.55
CA MET A 44 -7.82 11.51 -7.86
C MET A 44 -7.03 12.58 -8.58
N ASN A 45 -6.76 13.69 -7.88
CA ASN A 45 -5.98 14.80 -8.36
C ASN A 45 -4.56 14.72 -7.77
N LEU A 46 -3.55 14.48 -8.61
CA LEU A 46 -2.15 14.46 -8.24
C LEU A 46 -1.65 15.87 -7.96
N ARG A 47 -0.88 16.01 -6.89
CA ARG A 47 -0.42 17.31 -6.38
C ARG A 47 1.10 17.34 -6.30
N GLU A 48 1.67 17.10 -5.13
CA GLU A 48 3.10 17.28 -4.92
C GLU A 48 3.89 16.02 -5.25
N GLY A 49 5.21 16.18 -5.28
CA GLY A 49 6.16 15.08 -5.42
C GLY A 49 6.77 14.98 -6.81
N SER A 50 7.59 13.95 -6.96
CA SER A 50 8.31 13.69 -8.19
C SER A 50 8.38 12.20 -8.49
N LEU A 51 8.35 11.87 -9.77
CA LEU A 51 8.47 10.51 -10.26
C LEU A 51 9.64 10.40 -11.24
N TYR A 52 10.39 9.31 -11.16
CA TYR A 52 11.35 8.87 -12.16
C TYR A 52 11.40 7.35 -12.24
N ALA A 53 11.92 6.83 -13.35
CA ALA A 53 12.10 5.39 -13.52
C ALA A 53 13.33 5.09 -14.37
N GLN A 54 13.97 3.97 -14.12
CA GLN A 54 15.06 3.45 -14.93
C GLN A 54 14.90 1.95 -15.12
N VAL A 55 14.98 1.50 -16.37
CA VAL A 55 14.78 0.11 -16.77
C VAL A 55 15.88 -0.28 -17.75
N ALA A 56 16.54 -1.40 -17.51
CA ALA A 56 17.31 -2.10 -18.53
C ALA A 56 16.46 -3.25 -19.09
N PHE A 57 16.57 -3.51 -20.38
CA PHE A 57 15.81 -4.58 -21.03
C PHE A 57 16.67 -5.37 -22.00
N SER A 58 16.26 -6.60 -22.26
CA SER A 58 16.78 -7.40 -23.35
C SER A 58 15.69 -8.24 -23.99
N ALA A 59 15.80 -8.46 -25.30
CA ALA A 59 14.93 -9.37 -26.03
C ALA A 59 15.76 -10.24 -26.98
N ALA A 60 15.56 -11.54 -26.96
CA ALA A 60 16.18 -12.49 -27.90
C ALA A 60 15.21 -13.62 -28.26
N ALA A 61 15.41 -14.23 -29.42
CA ALA A 61 14.72 -15.47 -29.76
C ALA A 61 15.03 -16.55 -28.70
N GLY A 62 14.01 -17.26 -28.22
CA GLY A 62 14.13 -18.26 -27.15
C GLY A 62 14.13 -17.71 -25.72
N GLN A 63 14.63 -16.50 -25.48
CA GLN A 63 14.60 -15.85 -24.17
C GLN A 63 13.29 -15.06 -23.92
N GLY A 64 12.68 -14.54 -24.99
CA GLY A 64 11.57 -13.60 -24.88
C GLY A 64 12.06 -12.22 -24.43
N PHE A 65 11.16 -11.44 -23.81
CA PHE A 65 11.47 -10.12 -23.27
C PHE A 65 11.78 -10.20 -21.77
N GLU A 66 12.93 -9.66 -21.38
CA GLU A 66 13.31 -9.45 -20.00
C GLU A 66 13.52 -7.96 -19.72
N ALA A 67 13.14 -7.52 -18.53
CA ALA A 67 13.37 -6.17 -18.07
C ALA A 67 13.72 -6.17 -16.58
N GLY A 68 14.51 -5.19 -16.14
CA GLY A 68 14.82 -5.02 -14.73
C GLY A 68 15.16 -3.58 -14.44
N GLY A 69 14.71 -3.08 -13.30
CA GLY A 69 14.80 -1.65 -13.04
C GLY A 69 14.15 -1.25 -11.73
N HIS A 70 13.92 0.05 -11.62
CA HIS A 70 13.17 0.62 -10.53
C HIS A 70 12.37 1.85 -10.96
N GLY A 71 11.19 2.00 -10.37
CA GLY A 71 10.42 3.24 -10.36
C GLY A 71 10.45 3.87 -8.98
N VAL A 72 10.51 5.20 -8.91
CA VAL A 72 10.53 5.94 -7.65
C VAL A 72 9.54 7.09 -7.72
N LEU A 73 8.63 7.11 -6.76
CA LEU A 73 7.84 8.27 -6.39
C LEU A 73 8.40 8.80 -5.07
N LYS A 74 8.60 10.12 -4.99
CA LYS A 74 9.09 10.78 -3.78
C LYS A 74 8.22 11.99 -3.43
N GLY A 75 7.76 12.06 -2.19
CA GLY A 75 6.95 13.15 -1.64
C GLY A 75 5.61 13.33 -2.35
N GLY A 76 5.04 12.25 -2.86
CA GLY A 76 3.77 12.27 -3.60
C GLY A 76 2.61 12.76 -2.74
N SER A 77 1.71 13.54 -3.32
CA SER A 77 0.40 13.78 -2.71
C SER A 77 -0.72 13.73 -3.73
N ALA A 78 -1.90 13.33 -3.27
CA ALA A 78 -3.08 13.20 -4.09
C ALA A 78 -4.35 13.51 -3.29
N TRP A 79 -5.30 14.19 -3.93
CA TRP A 79 -6.58 14.54 -3.34
C TRP A 79 -7.70 13.78 -4.06
N MET A 80 -8.60 13.20 -3.27
CA MET A 80 -9.84 12.58 -3.68
C MET A 80 -11.00 13.34 -3.02
N PRO A 81 -12.27 13.12 -3.42
CA PRO A 81 -13.41 13.89 -2.89
C PRO A 81 -13.52 13.90 -1.36
N ASP A 82 -13.08 12.82 -0.72
CA ASP A 82 -13.25 12.51 0.70
C ASP A 82 -11.92 12.21 1.43
N ASN A 83 -10.80 12.19 0.70
CA ASN A 83 -9.50 11.77 1.23
C ASN A 83 -8.37 12.65 0.69
N GLN A 84 -7.36 12.93 1.52
CA GLN A 84 -6.08 13.48 1.06
C GLN A 84 -4.96 12.53 1.47
N ILE A 85 -4.07 12.21 0.54
CA ILE A 85 -2.88 11.40 0.80
C ILE A 85 -1.66 12.30 0.62
N ASN A 86 -0.79 12.35 1.63
CA ASN A 86 0.34 13.25 1.68
C ASN A 86 1.65 12.52 2.02
N GLY A 87 2.74 12.96 1.40
CA GLY A 87 4.10 12.49 1.72
C GLY A 87 4.37 11.05 1.31
N VAL A 88 3.85 10.61 0.16
CA VAL A 88 4.05 9.26 -0.36
C VAL A 88 5.45 9.10 -0.95
N ASP A 89 6.23 8.23 -0.35
CA ASP A 89 7.46 7.68 -0.91
C ASP A 89 7.21 6.23 -1.33
N PHE A 90 7.40 5.93 -2.61
CA PHE A 90 7.24 4.58 -3.15
C PHE A 90 8.42 4.21 -4.03
N VAL A 91 9.02 3.04 -3.77
CA VAL A 91 10.14 2.52 -4.54
C VAL A 91 9.78 1.11 -5.01
N LEU A 92 9.78 0.91 -6.32
CA LEU A 92 9.43 -0.35 -6.98
C LEU A 92 10.64 -0.93 -7.71
N PRO A 93 11.56 -1.63 -7.04
CA PRO A 93 12.56 -2.44 -7.71
C PRO A 93 11.92 -3.72 -8.23
N PHE A 94 12.15 -4.02 -9.51
CA PHE A 94 11.57 -5.20 -10.15
C PHE A 94 12.54 -5.86 -11.14
N ARG A 95 12.26 -7.13 -11.41
CA ARG A 95 12.70 -7.85 -12.61
C ARG A 95 11.49 -8.50 -13.24
N PHE A 96 11.44 -8.54 -14.56
CA PHE A 96 10.45 -9.24 -15.35
C PHE A 96 11.18 -10.22 -16.27
N SER A 97 10.77 -11.48 -16.25
CA SER A 97 11.28 -12.54 -17.12
C SER A 97 10.27 -13.67 -17.18
N ASP A 98 10.12 -14.28 -18.36
CA ASP A 98 9.25 -15.45 -18.55
C ASP A 98 7.82 -15.26 -18.00
N GLY A 99 7.24 -14.07 -18.26
CA GLY A 99 5.88 -13.73 -17.80
C GLY A 99 5.74 -13.45 -16.30
N HIS A 100 6.81 -13.57 -15.52
CA HIS A 100 6.79 -13.36 -14.07
C HIS A 100 7.48 -12.07 -13.68
N TRP A 101 6.88 -11.37 -12.72
CA TRP A 101 7.49 -10.25 -12.03
C TRP A 101 8.16 -10.76 -10.76
N GLN A 102 9.41 -10.42 -10.56
CA GLN A 102 10.11 -10.54 -9.31
C GLN A 102 10.21 -9.15 -8.68
N LEU A 103 9.49 -8.96 -7.59
CA LEU A 103 9.38 -7.72 -6.86
C LEU A 103 10.34 -7.77 -5.67
N GLY A 104 11.07 -6.68 -5.44
CA GLY A 104 11.90 -6.59 -4.26
C GLY A 104 13.25 -7.34 -4.32
N THR A 105 13.83 -7.52 -5.52
CA THR A 105 15.00 -8.41 -5.77
C THR A 105 16.22 -8.21 -4.87
N ARG A 106 16.59 -6.95 -4.60
CA ARG A 106 17.73 -6.58 -3.71
C ARG A 106 17.31 -5.86 -2.45
N ARG A 107 16.19 -5.16 -2.53
CA ARG A 107 15.53 -4.38 -1.49
C ARG A 107 14.04 -4.50 -1.75
N PRO A 108 13.19 -4.51 -0.71
CA PRO A 108 11.74 -4.56 -0.89
C PRO A 108 11.23 -3.46 -1.81
N VAL A 109 10.10 -3.74 -2.45
CA VAL A 109 9.19 -2.68 -2.86
C VAL A 109 8.72 -1.99 -1.60
N SER A 110 9.03 -0.72 -1.42
CA SER A 110 8.74 0.01 -0.18
C SER A 110 7.66 1.05 -0.43
N LEU A 111 6.60 1.04 0.37
CA LEU A 111 5.61 2.09 0.47
C LEU A 111 5.75 2.78 1.83
N ARG A 112 5.89 4.09 1.82
CA ARG A 112 5.89 4.93 3.01
C ARG A 112 4.97 6.12 2.73
N PHE A 113 4.09 6.49 3.65
CA PHE A 113 3.38 7.76 3.54
C PHE A 113 3.31 8.48 4.88
N GLY A 114 3.31 9.82 4.81
CA GLY A 114 3.24 10.67 5.99
C GLY A 114 1.85 10.66 6.60
N GLU A 115 0.82 10.91 5.79
CA GLU A 115 -0.54 11.11 6.30
C GLU A 115 -1.61 10.75 5.25
N ILE A 116 -2.69 10.11 5.70
CA ILE A 116 -3.97 10.02 5.00
C ILE A 116 -5.00 10.75 5.86
N VAL A 117 -5.54 11.84 5.34
CA VAL A 117 -6.59 12.62 5.99
C VAL A 117 -7.93 12.15 5.46
N ASN A 118 -8.74 11.58 6.35
CA ASN A 118 -10.15 11.25 6.13
C ASN A 118 -10.91 11.29 7.48
N GLN A 119 -12.02 10.57 7.63
CA GLN A 119 -12.75 10.48 8.91
C GLN A 119 -11.90 9.95 10.07
N VAL A 120 -10.90 9.11 9.78
CA VAL A 120 -9.88 8.57 10.69
C VAL A 120 -8.50 8.82 10.11
N THR A 121 -7.83 9.88 10.59
CA THR A 121 -6.50 10.19 10.07
C THR A 121 -5.51 9.06 10.39
N ALA A 122 -4.85 8.55 9.35
CA ALA A 122 -3.78 7.57 9.46
C ALA A 122 -2.43 8.24 9.19
N ARG A 123 -1.40 7.91 9.96
CA ARG A 123 -0.07 8.53 9.87
C ARG A 123 1.02 7.49 9.82
N ASN A 124 2.18 7.88 9.29
CA ASN A 124 3.43 7.13 9.36
C ASN A 124 3.30 5.69 8.86
N LEU A 125 2.58 5.46 7.75
CA LEU A 125 2.44 4.11 7.25
C LEU A 125 3.76 3.61 6.67
N THR A 126 4.08 2.38 7.00
CA THR A 126 5.12 1.58 6.37
C THR A 126 4.54 0.28 5.82
N ALA A 127 5.07 -0.18 4.69
CA ALA A 127 4.77 -1.49 4.12
C ALA A 127 5.86 -1.87 3.11
N ASP A 128 6.32 -3.10 3.20
CA ASP A 128 7.34 -3.67 2.31
C ASP A 128 6.81 -4.92 1.61
N LEU A 129 7.03 -5.01 0.30
CA LEU A 129 6.59 -6.13 -0.54
C LEU A 129 7.78 -6.79 -1.25
N GLN A 130 7.85 -8.11 -1.19
CA GLN A 130 8.90 -8.93 -1.83
C GLN A 130 8.32 -10.25 -2.34
N GLY A 131 8.83 -10.76 -3.47
CA GLY A 131 8.42 -12.07 -3.99
C GLY A 131 8.06 -12.00 -5.46
N THR A 132 7.15 -12.87 -5.93
CA THR A 132 6.78 -12.92 -7.35
C THR A 132 5.31 -12.65 -7.61
N TRP A 133 5.02 -12.13 -8.80
CA TRP A 133 3.67 -12.02 -9.34
C TRP A 133 3.60 -12.59 -10.76
N PRO A 134 2.67 -13.51 -11.07
CA PRO A 134 1.76 -14.18 -10.13
C PRO A 134 2.52 -14.99 -9.07
N TRP A 135 1.95 -15.09 -7.86
CA TRP A 135 2.53 -15.91 -6.80
C TRP A 135 2.12 -17.37 -6.93
N SER A 136 2.91 -18.25 -6.34
CA SER A 136 2.62 -19.66 -6.17
C SER A 136 3.29 -20.17 -4.90
N GLU A 137 3.05 -21.44 -4.55
CA GLU A 137 3.69 -22.06 -3.39
C GLU A 137 5.23 -22.06 -3.50
N ALA A 138 5.76 -22.28 -4.71
CA ALA A 138 7.19 -22.26 -4.97
C ALA A 138 7.77 -20.83 -5.01
N ASN A 139 6.96 -19.85 -5.45
CA ASN A 139 7.37 -18.46 -5.59
C ASN A 139 6.35 -17.56 -4.87
N PRO A 140 6.47 -17.39 -3.55
CA PRO A 140 5.50 -16.66 -2.76
C PRO A 140 5.63 -15.14 -2.96
N LEU A 141 4.55 -14.42 -2.65
CA LEU A 141 4.57 -12.97 -2.47
C LEU A 141 4.37 -12.64 -0.99
N GLN A 142 5.19 -11.75 -0.44
CA GLN A 142 5.22 -11.43 0.98
C GLN A 142 5.10 -9.93 1.20
N LEU A 143 4.16 -9.55 2.04
CA LEU A 143 4.01 -8.21 2.63
C LEU A 143 4.53 -8.26 4.07
N SER A 144 5.36 -7.30 4.45
CA SER A 144 6.00 -7.20 5.77
C SER A 144 6.20 -5.76 6.19
N ASP A 145 6.70 -5.53 7.40
CA ASP A 145 6.96 -4.19 7.95
C ASP A 145 5.74 -3.27 7.84
N VAL A 146 4.55 -3.84 8.04
CA VAL A 146 3.31 -3.06 8.00
C VAL A 146 3.11 -2.41 9.35
N SER A 147 3.09 -1.09 9.37
CA SER A 147 2.84 -0.29 10.56
C SER A 147 2.07 0.95 10.15
N VAL A 148 1.13 1.39 10.98
CA VAL A 148 0.40 2.65 10.77
C VAL A 148 -0.10 3.16 12.11
N ASP A 149 -0.01 4.47 12.31
CA ASP A 149 -0.55 5.15 13.47
C ASP A 149 -1.97 5.63 13.13
N LEU A 150 -2.96 5.20 13.91
CA LEU A 150 -4.37 5.53 13.70
C LEU A 150 -5.16 5.40 14.99
N LEU A 151 -6.24 6.18 15.11
CA LEU A 151 -7.15 6.14 16.27
C LEU A 151 -6.40 6.30 17.61
N GLY A 152 -5.45 7.22 17.69
CA GLY A 152 -4.60 7.44 18.87
C GLY A 152 -3.62 6.31 19.22
N GLY A 153 -3.62 5.21 18.46
CA GLY A 153 -2.79 4.03 18.69
C GLY A 153 -2.04 3.58 17.44
N LYS A 154 -1.64 2.31 17.45
CA LYS A 154 -0.81 1.72 16.41
C LYS A 154 -1.35 0.37 15.94
N LEU A 155 -1.41 0.20 14.62
CA LEU A 155 -1.68 -1.08 13.98
C LEU A 155 -0.39 -1.59 13.35
N THR A 156 -0.09 -2.88 13.55
CA THR A 156 1.07 -3.54 12.93
C THR A 156 0.69 -4.90 12.36
N LEU A 157 1.37 -5.30 11.28
CA LEU A 157 1.33 -6.64 10.74
C LEU A 157 2.76 -7.03 10.36
N LEU A 158 3.27 -8.09 10.99
CA LEU A 158 4.65 -8.51 10.80
C LEU A 158 4.86 -9.11 9.41
N GLN A 159 3.95 -10.00 9.02
CA GLN A 159 4.05 -10.73 7.77
C GLN A 159 2.68 -11.23 7.30
N LEU A 160 2.44 -11.05 6.00
CA LEU A 160 1.38 -11.67 5.23
C LEU A 160 2.05 -12.30 4.00
N ARG A 161 1.81 -13.59 3.78
CA ARG A 161 2.41 -14.35 2.67
C ARG A 161 1.30 -14.94 1.81
N MET A 162 1.50 -14.90 0.50
CA MET A 162 0.63 -15.44 -0.54
C MET A 162 1.37 -16.55 -1.31
N PRO A 163 0.73 -17.69 -1.64
CA PRO A 163 -0.59 -18.12 -1.15
C PRO A 163 -0.63 -18.20 0.38
N GLN A 164 -1.81 -17.96 0.94
CA GLN A 164 -1.99 -17.90 2.39
C GLN A 164 -2.21 -19.30 2.97
N ARG A 165 -1.32 -19.72 3.87
CA ARG A 165 -1.47 -20.97 4.65
C ARG A 165 -1.97 -20.72 6.06
N ASP A 166 -1.54 -19.60 6.63
CA ASP A 166 -1.80 -19.19 8.00
C ASP A 166 -2.35 -17.75 8.01
N PRO A 167 -3.13 -17.37 9.04
CA PRO A 167 -3.63 -16.01 9.11
C PRO A 167 -2.48 -15.04 9.37
N ALA A 168 -2.53 -13.88 8.72
CA ALA A 168 -1.62 -12.80 9.04
C ALA A 168 -2.11 -12.09 10.30
N LEU A 169 -1.28 -12.04 11.35
CA LEU A 169 -1.71 -11.46 12.62
C LEU A 169 -1.59 -9.93 12.60
N ILE A 170 -2.72 -9.23 12.62
CA ILE A 170 -2.79 -7.80 12.85
C ILE A 170 -2.75 -7.57 14.36
N ARG A 171 -1.81 -6.75 14.84
CA ARG A 171 -1.74 -6.32 16.24
C ARG A 171 -2.19 -4.87 16.37
N LEU A 172 -3.08 -4.64 17.32
CA LEU A 172 -3.60 -3.34 17.69
C LEU A 172 -3.04 -2.96 19.05
N GLN A 173 -2.53 -1.74 19.17
CA GLN A 173 -1.93 -1.24 20.40
C GLN A 173 -2.54 0.12 20.73
N HIS A 174 -3.14 0.22 21.92
CA HIS A 174 -3.66 1.47 22.48
C HIS A 174 -4.63 2.22 21.55
N ILE A 175 -5.54 1.50 20.88
CA ILE A 175 -6.55 2.10 20.02
C ILE A 175 -7.58 2.84 20.89
N SER A 176 -7.78 4.12 20.61
CA SER A 176 -8.75 4.98 21.28
C SER A 176 -10.16 4.62 20.85
N SER A 177 -10.96 4.07 21.78
CA SER A 177 -12.37 3.79 21.52
C SER A 177 -13.19 5.08 21.33
N SER A 178 -12.75 6.19 21.90
CA SER A 178 -13.38 7.51 21.72
C SER A 178 -13.26 7.97 20.27
N GLU A 179 -12.08 7.82 19.66
CA GLU A 179 -11.89 8.15 18.25
C GLU A 179 -12.69 7.21 17.35
N LEU A 180 -12.75 5.92 17.70
CA LEU A 180 -13.53 4.93 16.96
C LEU A 180 -15.05 5.22 17.00
N THR A 181 -15.60 5.53 18.17
CA THR A 181 -17.04 5.88 18.32
C THR A 181 -17.39 7.15 17.55
N SER A 182 -16.48 8.13 17.54
CA SER A 182 -16.63 9.38 16.79
C SER A 182 -16.61 9.15 15.28
N ALA A 183 -15.74 8.25 14.81
CA ALA A 183 -15.65 7.86 13.40
C ALA A 183 -16.92 7.14 12.91
N VAL A 184 -17.51 6.27 13.74
CA VAL A 184 -18.71 5.48 13.35
C VAL A 184 -20.02 6.23 13.60
N LYS A 185 -19.99 7.43 14.22
CA LYS A 185 -21.16 8.29 14.51
C LYS A 185 -22.28 7.56 15.27
N VAL A 186 -21.91 6.71 16.22
CA VAL A 186 -22.90 6.02 17.08
C VAL A 186 -23.57 7.04 18.01
N LYS A 187 -24.90 7.15 17.96
CA LYS A 187 -25.66 8.08 18.81
C LYS A 187 -26.07 7.49 20.16
N GLN A 188 -26.29 6.18 20.21
CA GLN A 188 -26.95 5.50 21.34
C GLN A 188 -26.01 5.18 22.51
N PHE A 189 -24.71 5.07 22.23
CA PHE A 189 -23.69 4.86 23.26
C PHE A 189 -22.36 5.47 22.83
N ALA A 190 -21.60 5.93 23.82
CA ALA A 190 -20.22 6.39 23.66
C ALA A 190 -19.31 5.59 24.58
N MET A 191 -18.17 5.13 24.06
CA MET A 191 -17.20 4.34 24.81
C MET A 191 -15.84 5.04 24.78
N SER A 192 -15.24 5.28 25.94
CA SER A 192 -13.88 5.79 26.06
C SER A 192 -12.97 4.81 26.80
N GLY A 193 -11.71 4.78 26.39
CA GLY A 193 -10.71 3.82 26.84
C GLY A 193 -9.73 3.46 25.73
N ALA A 194 -8.64 2.81 26.11
CA ALA A 194 -7.67 2.25 25.16
C ALA A 194 -7.90 0.74 25.03
N VAL A 195 -7.91 0.25 23.80
CA VAL A 195 -8.09 -1.16 23.47
C VAL A 195 -6.87 -1.66 22.69
N SER A 196 -6.36 -2.82 23.10
CA SER A 196 -5.33 -3.56 22.38
C SER A 196 -5.87 -4.92 21.97
N GLY A 197 -5.25 -5.53 20.97
CA GLY A 197 -5.74 -6.82 20.48
C GLY A 197 -4.86 -7.45 19.42
N ALA A 198 -5.28 -8.64 19.01
CA ALA A 198 -4.71 -9.34 17.88
C ALA A 198 -5.83 -9.93 17.04
N LEU A 199 -5.83 -9.61 15.74
CA LEU A 199 -6.85 -10.01 14.77
C LEU A 199 -6.18 -10.84 13.66
N PRO A 200 -6.39 -12.16 13.64
CA PRO A 200 -5.92 -13.02 12.56
C PRO A 200 -6.67 -12.69 11.26
N LEU A 201 -5.94 -12.24 10.24
CA LEU A 201 -6.47 -11.84 8.92
C LEU A 201 -6.36 -13.00 7.92
N TRP A 202 -7.46 -13.33 7.27
CA TRP A 202 -7.58 -14.30 6.18
C TRP A 202 -8.07 -13.60 4.90
N LEU A 203 -7.23 -13.54 3.85
CA LEU A 203 -7.58 -12.92 2.56
C LEU A 203 -8.05 -13.93 1.52
N GLU A 204 -7.60 -15.19 1.61
CA GLU A 204 -7.97 -16.27 0.67
C GLU A 204 -9.08 -17.18 1.21
N ASN A 205 -9.66 -16.86 2.37
CA ASN A 205 -10.72 -17.66 2.97
C ASN A 205 -12.11 -17.16 2.52
N ASN A 206 -12.97 -18.08 2.07
CA ASN A 206 -14.31 -17.75 1.56
C ASN A 206 -15.36 -17.45 2.64
N GLN A 207 -15.08 -17.78 3.90
CA GLN A 207 -16.04 -17.65 4.99
C GLN A 207 -15.76 -16.44 5.89
N TRP A 208 -14.48 -16.14 6.15
CA TRP A 208 -14.09 -15.16 7.16
C TRP A 208 -12.91 -14.31 6.69
N ILE A 209 -12.94 -13.01 6.99
CA ILE A 209 -11.77 -12.11 6.83
C ILE A 209 -10.98 -12.03 8.15
N ILE A 210 -11.67 -12.07 9.30
CA ILE A 210 -11.07 -12.14 10.63
C ILE A 210 -11.74 -13.28 11.40
N HIS A 211 -10.94 -14.17 11.99
CA HIS A 211 -11.43 -15.31 12.79
C HIS A 211 -10.51 -15.52 13.99
N ASP A 212 -11.07 -15.88 15.16
CA ASP A 212 -10.35 -16.09 16.44
C ASP A 212 -9.51 -14.89 16.92
N GLY A 213 -9.95 -13.68 16.61
CA GLY A 213 -9.35 -12.46 17.14
C GLY A 213 -9.74 -12.21 18.60
N TRP A 214 -8.89 -11.47 19.32
CA TRP A 214 -9.21 -11.00 20.67
C TRP A 214 -8.92 -9.50 20.81
N LEU A 215 -9.71 -8.86 21.67
CA LEU A 215 -9.54 -7.48 22.11
C LEU A 215 -9.53 -7.46 23.64
N ARG A 216 -8.72 -6.57 24.22
CA ARG A 216 -8.70 -6.29 25.65
C ARG A 216 -8.62 -4.79 25.89
N ASN A 217 -9.22 -4.34 26.96
CA ASN A 217 -9.00 -2.99 27.48
C ASN A 217 -7.59 -2.90 28.11
N ASP A 218 -6.87 -1.83 27.81
CA ASP A 218 -5.56 -1.54 28.44
C ASP A 218 -5.69 -0.88 29.81
N GLY A 219 -6.91 -0.46 30.18
CA GLY A 219 -7.21 0.18 31.45
C GLY A 219 -8.72 0.32 31.67
N PRO A 220 -9.15 1.19 32.60
CA PRO A 220 -10.56 1.47 32.82
C PRO A 220 -11.25 1.92 31.52
N MET A 221 -12.49 1.49 31.33
CA MET A 221 -13.34 1.98 30.24
C MET A 221 -14.56 2.70 30.82
N THR A 222 -14.99 3.75 30.13
CA THR A 222 -16.25 4.43 30.43
C THR A 222 -17.22 4.18 29.30
N LEU A 223 -18.36 3.59 29.62
CA LEU A 223 -19.51 3.46 28.71
C LEU A 223 -20.57 4.48 29.15
N ARG A 224 -20.98 5.34 28.22
CA ARG A 224 -22.09 6.26 28.40
C ARG A 224 -23.22 5.83 27.48
N LEU A 225 -24.37 5.50 28.03
CA LEU A 225 -25.60 5.28 27.27
C LEU A 225 -26.39 6.58 27.18
N ASP A 226 -27.07 6.78 26.06
CA ASP A 226 -28.09 7.82 25.99
C ASP A 226 -29.24 7.47 26.95
N LYS A 227 -29.79 8.48 27.62
CA LYS A 227 -30.88 8.33 28.57
C LYS A 227 -32.10 7.67 27.93
N ASP A 228 -32.42 8.04 26.69
CA ASP A 228 -33.54 7.48 25.94
C ASP A 228 -33.34 5.98 25.59
N THR A 229 -32.09 5.51 25.60
CA THR A 229 -31.75 4.09 25.39
C THR A 229 -31.66 3.31 26.71
N ALA A 230 -31.34 3.98 27.82
CA ALA A 230 -31.28 3.37 29.15
C ALA A 230 -32.67 3.22 29.79
N ASP A 231 -33.62 4.08 29.41
CA ASP A 231 -35.00 4.11 29.94
C ASP A 231 -36.01 3.29 29.07
N ALA A 232 -35.54 2.59 28.03
CA ALA A 232 -36.33 1.75 27.11
C ALA A 232 -36.28 0.25 27.47
#